data_AF-A0AAU9RYP8-F1
#
_entry.id   AF-A0AAU9RYP8-F1
#
_cell.length_a   1.000
_cell.length_b   1.000
_cell.length_c   1.000
_cell.angle_alpha   90.00
_cell.angle_beta   90.00
_cell.angle_gamma   90.00
#
_symmetry.space_group_name_H-M   'P 1'
#
loop_
_entity.id
_entity.type
_entity.pdbx_description
1 polymer ?
#
loop_
_entity_poly.entity_id
_entity_poly.type
_entity_poly.pdbx_seq_one_letter_code
_entity_poly.pdbx_strand_id
1 'polypeptide(L)'
;MSFPELSAISTVINSKSPTCNLLVFGLTHESLLWRSINFNGRTVFVDENPYAVSKFEQSNPGVEAYDIVFSTKVSQAGKLLGYSKTRPDCRPVQNLLFSDCKLGINDLPNFVYEVDWDVILIDGPRGYAVDSPGRMAPIFTSAVLAKSKNSGKKKTKTDVFVHEFGRKIERVYSDEFLCEENLIEVVGDLGHFVVSAAEEGGNQGNGFCRNSTKLSEPLSPVSGGDEEVGADDD
;
A
#
# COMPACT_ATOMS: atom_id res chain seq x y z
N MET A 1 -3.60 12.56 -9.99
CA MET A 1 -3.82 13.30 -8.73
C MET A 1 -4.07 14.79 -9.01
N SER A 2 -4.74 15.48 -8.10
CA SER A 2 -4.93 16.93 -8.13
C SER A 2 -3.65 17.67 -7.69
N PHE A 3 -3.52 18.96 -8.03
CA PHE A 3 -2.34 19.75 -7.64
C PHE A 3 -2.09 19.77 -6.10
N PRO A 4 -3.09 19.94 -5.23
CA PRO A 4 -2.90 19.83 -3.79
C PRO A 4 -2.33 18.49 -3.33
N GLU A 5 -2.81 17.37 -3.89
CA GLU A 5 -2.31 16.02 -3.58
C GLU A 5 -0.84 15.87 -3.98
N LEU A 6 -0.50 16.31 -5.20
CA LEU A 6 0.89 16.30 -5.69
C LEU A 6 1.81 17.14 -4.80
N SER A 7 1.33 18.30 -4.36
CA SER A 7 2.05 19.23 -3.50
C SER A 7 2.32 18.61 -2.11
N ALA A 8 1.33 17.92 -1.53
CA ALA A 8 1.48 17.24 -0.24
C ALA A 8 2.58 16.16 -0.29
N ILE A 9 2.52 15.27 -1.29
CA ILE A 9 3.53 14.21 -1.49
C ILE A 9 4.92 14.81 -1.73
N SER A 10 5.00 15.81 -2.62
CA SER A 10 6.28 16.45 -2.98
C SER A 10 6.91 17.16 -1.78
N THR A 11 6.11 17.80 -0.93
CA THR A 11 6.59 18.47 0.28
C THR A 11 7.25 17.47 1.23
N VAL A 12 6.63 16.30 1.44
CA VAL A 12 7.19 15.26 2.30
C VAL A 12 8.46 14.66 1.69
N ILE A 13 8.48 14.32 0.40
CA ILE A 13 9.70 13.80 -0.26
C ILE A 13 10.86 14.79 -0.14
N ASN A 14 10.63 16.08 -0.41
CA ASN A 14 11.65 17.12 -0.30
C ASN A 14 12.17 17.31 1.13
N SER A 15 11.33 17.10 2.14
CA SER A 15 11.73 17.17 3.55
C SER A 15 12.71 16.05 3.98
N LYS A 16 12.82 14.96 3.19
CA LYS A 16 13.71 13.82 3.42
C LYS A 16 15.02 13.87 2.60
N SER A 17 15.26 14.98 1.92
CA SER A 17 16.48 15.23 1.13
C SER A 17 17.76 15.16 2.01
N PRO A 18 18.90 14.67 1.50
CA PRO A 18 19.16 14.29 0.10
C PRO A 18 18.89 12.82 -0.25
N THR A 19 18.61 11.94 0.71
CA THR A 19 18.59 10.48 0.50
C THR A 19 17.25 9.85 0.89
N CYS A 20 16.16 10.22 0.21
CA CYS A 20 14.86 9.62 0.46
C CYS A 20 14.74 8.27 -0.27
N ASN A 21 14.44 7.21 0.49
CA ASN A 21 13.99 5.94 -0.07
C ASN A 21 12.48 6.01 -0.31
N LEU A 22 12.08 6.12 -1.57
CA LEU A 22 10.69 6.21 -2.02
C LEU A 22 10.26 4.90 -2.72
N LEU A 23 9.26 4.23 -2.16
CA LEU A 23 8.60 3.10 -2.81
C LEU A 23 7.24 3.56 -3.35
N VAL A 24 6.95 3.25 -4.60
CA VAL A 24 5.68 3.58 -5.26
C VAL A 24 5.02 2.31 -5.77
N PHE A 25 3.86 1.98 -5.24
CA PHE A 25 2.97 1.00 -5.84
C PHE A 25 2.12 1.71 -6.90
N GLY A 26 2.27 1.32 -8.15
CA GLY A 26 1.63 1.90 -9.34
C GLY A 26 2.60 2.66 -10.24
N LEU A 27 2.51 2.41 -11.54
CA LEU A 27 3.05 3.24 -12.61
C LEU A 27 1.94 4.14 -13.16
N THR A 28 2.07 5.44 -12.91
CA THR A 28 1.11 6.45 -13.31
C THR A 28 1.79 7.54 -14.14
N HIS A 29 1.03 8.52 -14.60
CA HIS A 29 1.60 9.62 -15.38
C HIS A 29 2.53 10.51 -14.53
N GLU A 30 2.42 10.43 -13.20
CA GLU A 30 3.27 11.14 -12.25
C GLU A 30 4.55 10.38 -11.87
N SER A 31 4.77 9.14 -12.35
CA SER A 31 5.99 8.38 -12.00
C SER A 31 7.29 9.13 -12.31
N LEU A 32 7.36 9.85 -13.43
CA LEU A 32 8.54 10.67 -13.75
C LEU A 32 8.66 11.92 -12.87
N LEU A 33 7.55 12.47 -12.38
CA LEU A 33 7.58 13.54 -11.38
C LEU A 33 8.22 13.02 -10.09
N TRP A 34 7.78 11.86 -9.59
CA TRP A 34 8.32 11.22 -8.39
C TRP A 34 9.82 10.93 -8.47
N ARG A 35 10.28 10.43 -9.62
CA ARG A 35 11.72 10.27 -9.89
C ARG A 35 12.46 11.60 -9.89
N SER A 36 11.89 12.64 -10.52
CA SER A 36 12.57 13.92 -10.71
C SER A 36 12.72 14.70 -9.40
N ILE A 37 11.69 14.71 -8.54
CA ILE A 37 11.78 15.38 -7.24
C ILE A 37 12.68 14.62 -6.26
N ASN A 38 12.78 13.29 -6.41
CA ASN A 38 13.66 12.45 -5.59
C ASN A 38 15.00 12.13 -6.30
N PHE A 39 15.54 13.06 -7.09
CA PHE A 39 16.68 12.78 -7.98
C PHE A 39 17.94 12.23 -7.28
N ASN A 40 18.23 12.70 -6.06
CA ASN A 40 19.39 12.24 -5.27
C ASN A 40 19.08 11.03 -4.37
N GLY A 41 17.80 10.68 -4.24
CA GLY A 41 17.34 9.53 -3.46
C GLY A 41 17.18 8.29 -4.32
N ARG A 42 16.54 7.27 -3.75
CA ARG A 42 16.19 6.03 -4.44
C ARG A 42 14.68 5.99 -4.64
N THR A 43 14.24 5.83 -5.87
CA THR A 43 12.81 5.65 -6.19
C THR A 43 12.61 4.32 -6.88
N VAL A 44 11.76 3.47 -6.29
CA VAL A 44 11.41 2.15 -6.82
C VAL A 44 9.92 2.12 -7.12
N PHE A 45 9.57 1.69 -8.33
CA PHE A 45 8.19 1.49 -8.77
C PHE A 45 7.86 0.01 -8.80
N VAL A 46 6.63 -0.32 -8.43
CA VAL A 46 6.09 -1.69 -8.48
C VAL A 46 4.70 -1.62 -9.10
N ASP A 47 4.42 -2.39 -10.15
CA ASP A 47 3.13 -2.36 -10.85
C ASP A 47 2.66 -3.77 -11.26
N GLU A 48 1.36 -3.96 -11.47
CA GLU A 48 0.79 -5.24 -11.89
C GLU A 48 0.98 -5.55 -13.38
N ASN A 49 1.32 -4.55 -14.20
CA ASN A 49 1.31 -4.67 -15.65
C ASN A 49 2.76 -4.82 -16.19
N PRO A 50 3.18 -6.05 -16.56
CA PRO A 50 4.54 -6.29 -17.06
C PRO A 50 4.86 -5.52 -18.34
N TYR A 51 3.86 -5.27 -19.18
CA TYR A 51 4.06 -4.46 -20.39
C TYR A 51 4.28 -2.97 -20.06
N ALA A 52 3.55 -2.44 -19.07
CA ALA A 52 3.74 -1.06 -18.62
C ALA A 52 5.12 -0.87 -18.00
N VAL A 53 5.55 -1.80 -17.14
CA VAL A 53 6.89 -1.81 -16.53
C VAL A 53 7.97 -1.85 -17.62
N SER A 54 7.93 -2.85 -18.52
CA SER A 54 8.95 -2.99 -19.55
C SER A 54 9.04 -1.76 -20.46
N LYS A 55 7.91 -1.19 -20.85
CA LYS A 55 7.87 0.03 -21.66
C LYS A 55 8.44 1.24 -20.90
N PHE A 56 8.14 1.36 -19.61
CA PHE A 56 8.64 2.44 -18.76
C PHE A 56 10.16 2.36 -18.61
N GLU A 57 10.71 1.18 -18.39
CA GLU A 57 12.17 0.96 -18.32
C GLU A 57 12.87 1.27 -19.64
N GLN A 58 12.34 0.79 -20.76
CA GLN A 58 12.90 1.05 -22.09
C GLN A 58 12.96 2.55 -22.42
N SER A 59 11.94 3.30 -22.00
CA SER A 59 11.83 4.73 -22.29
C SER A 59 12.64 5.60 -21.32
N ASN A 60 13.02 5.06 -20.15
CA ASN A 60 13.63 5.83 -19.07
C ASN A 60 14.82 5.06 -18.47
N PRO A 61 16.01 5.11 -19.09
CA PRO A 61 17.17 4.38 -18.60
C PRO A 61 17.51 4.68 -17.13
N GLY A 62 17.76 3.61 -16.37
CA GLY A 62 18.11 3.68 -14.95
C GLY A 62 16.93 3.91 -14.01
N VAL A 63 15.68 3.75 -14.46
CA VAL A 63 14.53 3.58 -13.54
C VAL A 63 14.58 2.20 -12.90
N GLU A 64 14.20 2.15 -11.63
CA GLU A 64 13.96 0.89 -10.93
C GLU A 64 12.44 0.65 -10.94
N ALA A 65 11.97 -0.20 -11.84
CA ALA A 65 10.56 -0.56 -11.93
C ALA A 65 10.44 -2.09 -12.04
N TYR A 66 9.50 -2.68 -11.31
CA TYR A 66 9.33 -4.13 -11.24
C TYR A 66 7.87 -4.51 -11.39
N ASP A 67 7.59 -5.54 -12.17
CA ASP A 67 6.27 -6.14 -12.22
C ASP A 67 6.10 -7.20 -11.12
N ILE A 68 4.92 -7.24 -10.52
CA ILE A 68 4.54 -8.24 -9.51
C ILE A 68 3.12 -8.76 -9.75
N VAL A 69 2.77 -9.85 -9.09
CA VAL A 69 1.43 -10.45 -9.17
C VAL A 69 0.68 -10.21 -7.86
N PHE A 70 -0.29 -9.30 -7.90
CA PHE A 70 -1.22 -9.16 -6.79
C PHE A 70 -2.22 -10.33 -6.77
N SER A 71 -2.23 -11.09 -5.67
CA SER A 71 -3.08 -12.27 -5.50
C SER A 71 -4.48 -11.95 -4.95
N THR A 72 -4.71 -10.72 -4.50
CA THR A 72 -6.00 -10.27 -3.95
C THR A 72 -6.96 -9.86 -5.05
N LYS A 73 -8.25 -9.77 -4.72
CA LYS A 73 -9.28 -9.16 -5.59
C LYS A 73 -10.22 -8.29 -4.79
N VAL A 74 -10.72 -7.21 -5.37
CA VAL A 74 -11.71 -6.30 -4.77
C VAL A 74 -12.92 -7.06 -4.21
N SER A 75 -13.45 -8.03 -4.94
CA SER A 75 -14.55 -8.91 -4.52
C SER A 75 -14.27 -9.70 -3.23
N GLN A 76 -13.00 -9.90 -2.88
CA GLN A 76 -12.55 -10.65 -1.70
C GLN A 76 -12.31 -9.75 -0.49
N ALA A 77 -12.43 -8.42 -0.61
CA ALA A 77 -12.01 -7.46 0.42
C ALA A 77 -12.59 -7.76 1.80
N GLY A 78 -13.89 -8.04 1.91
CA GLY A 78 -14.51 -8.38 3.21
C GLY A 78 -14.00 -9.70 3.79
N LYS A 79 -13.83 -10.73 2.96
CA LYS A 79 -13.32 -12.05 3.38
C LYS A 79 -11.86 -11.98 3.81
N LEU A 80 -11.02 -11.23 3.10
CA LEU A 80 -9.61 -11.04 3.41
C LEU A 80 -9.40 -10.27 4.72
N LEU A 81 -10.24 -9.26 4.99
CA LEU A 81 -10.22 -8.51 6.24
C LEU A 81 -10.62 -9.38 7.45
N GLY A 82 -11.64 -10.23 7.29
CA GLY A 82 -11.99 -11.21 8.32
C GLY A 82 -10.90 -12.27 8.52
N TYR A 83 -10.29 -12.73 7.41
CA TYR A 83 -9.18 -13.67 7.43
C TYR A 83 -7.98 -13.11 8.21
N SER A 84 -7.53 -11.88 7.93
CA SER A 84 -6.34 -11.29 8.58
C SER A 84 -6.47 -11.22 10.09
N LYS A 85 -7.66 -10.89 10.61
CA LYS A 85 -7.94 -10.80 12.06
C LYS A 85 -7.79 -12.12 12.81
N THR A 86 -7.86 -13.26 12.11
CA THR A 86 -7.82 -14.59 12.71
C THR A 86 -6.49 -15.31 12.50
N ARG A 87 -5.58 -14.73 11.71
CA ARG A 87 -4.38 -15.43 11.24
C ARG A 87 -3.13 -14.86 11.90
N PRO A 88 -2.35 -15.69 12.62
CA PRO A 88 -1.16 -15.22 13.32
C PRO A 88 -0.08 -14.69 12.37
N ASP A 89 -0.06 -15.17 11.12
CA ASP A 89 0.86 -14.72 10.09
C ASP A 89 0.51 -13.32 9.58
N CYS A 90 -0.71 -12.83 9.79
CA CYS A 90 -1.12 -11.48 9.41
C CYS A 90 -0.87 -10.46 10.54
N ARG A 91 0.39 -10.31 10.94
CA ARG A 91 0.82 -9.44 12.07
C ARG A 91 1.63 -8.22 11.61
N PRO A 92 1.69 -7.14 12.40
CA PRO A 92 2.40 -5.91 12.01
C PRO A 92 3.91 -6.08 11.84
N VAL A 93 4.55 -6.91 12.67
CA VAL A 93 5.98 -7.19 12.59
C VAL A 93 6.18 -8.62 12.12
N GLN A 94 6.66 -8.79 10.90
CA GLN A 94 6.87 -10.09 10.28
C GLN A 94 7.84 -10.04 9.11
N ASN A 95 8.35 -11.20 8.73
CA ASN A 95 9.08 -11.36 7.49
C ASN A 95 8.10 -11.66 6.34
N LEU A 96 7.83 -10.67 5.49
CA LEU A 96 6.92 -10.80 4.36
C LEU A 96 7.36 -11.85 3.34
N LEU A 97 8.68 -12.05 3.15
CA LEU A 97 9.21 -13.02 2.20
C LEU A 97 8.81 -14.46 2.54
N PHE A 98 8.57 -14.75 3.82
CA PHE A 98 8.16 -16.07 4.31
C PHE A 98 6.77 -16.05 4.96
N SER A 99 5.97 -15.01 4.71
CA SER A 99 4.63 -14.90 5.28
C SER A 99 3.62 -15.68 4.46
N ASP A 100 2.78 -16.46 5.15
CA ASP A 100 1.59 -17.11 4.58
C ASP A 100 0.36 -16.19 4.58
N CYS A 101 0.49 -14.94 5.04
CA CYS A 101 -0.62 -13.99 5.04
C CYS A 101 -1.00 -13.60 3.61
N LYS A 102 -2.23 -13.92 3.20
CA LYS A 102 -2.77 -13.61 1.86
C LYS A 102 -2.81 -12.12 1.47
N LEU A 103 -2.64 -11.22 2.44
CA LEU A 103 -2.54 -9.77 2.19
C LEU A 103 -1.10 -9.29 2.01
N GLY A 104 -0.11 -10.09 2.40
CA GLY A 104 1.30 -9.78 2.23
C GLY A 104 1.74 -10.04 0.79
N ILE A 105 2.43 -9.06 0.20
CA ILE A 105 3.08 -9.23 -1.09
C ILE A 105 4.45 -9.87 -0.83
N ASN A 106 4.61 -11.14 -1.19
CA ASN A 106 5.81 -11.96 -0.95
C ASN A 106 6.68 -12.18 -2.20
N ASP A 107 6.28 -11.59 -3.33
CA ASP A 107 6.96 -11.67 -4.63
C ASP A 107 7.66 -10.36 -5.04
N LEU A 108 7.89 -9.44 -4.09
CA LEU A 108 8.71 -8.25 -4.36
C LEU A 108 10.19 -8.65 -4.53
N PRO A 109 10.99 -7.88 -5.28
CA PRO A 109 12.43 -8.04 -5.27
C PRO A 109 12.99 -8.02 -3.84
N ASN A 110 13.88 -8.96 -3.50
CA ASN A 110 14.33 -9.19 -2.11
C ASN A 110 14.79 -7.91 -1.38
N PHE A 111 15.48 -7.00 -2.09
CA PHE A 111 15.97 -5.76 -1.48
C PHE A 111 14.82 -4.87 -0.96
N VAL A 112 13.60 -4.99 -1.49
CA VAL A 112 12.46 -4.16 -1.08
C VAL A 112 12.09 -4.43 0.38
N TYR A 113 12.30 -5.65 0.86
CA TYR A 113 12.08 -6.03 2.26
C TYR A 113 13.20 -5.55 3.20
N GLU A 114 14.37 -5.22 2.65
CA GLU A 114 15.56 -4.83 3.42
C GLU A 114 15.73 -3.31 3.51
N VAL A 115 15.14 -2.55 2.57
CA VAL A 115 15.21 -1.09 2.55
C VAL A 115 14.32 -0.48 3.62
N ASP A 116 14.91 0.39 4.43
CA ASP A 116 14.15 1.27 5.32
C ASP A 116 13.52 2.42 4.52
N TRP A 117 12.32 2.18 3.96
CA TRP A 117 11.57 3.16 3.16
C TRP A 117 11.18 4.41 3.98
N ASP A 118 11.50 5.60 3.49
CA ASP A 118 11.13 6.87 4.13
C ASP A 118 9.72 7.30 3.77
N VAL A 119 9.35 7.05 2.51
CA VAL A 119 8.04 7.34 1.95
C VAL A 119 7.57 6.14 1.15
N ILE A 120 6.32 5.74 1.36
CA ILE A 120 5.63 4.74 0.54
C ILE A 120 4.38 5.40 -0.04
N LEU A 121 4.26 5.40 -1.38
CA LEU A 121 3.09 5.90 -2.09
C LEU A 121 2.31 4.72 -2.68
N ILE A 122 1.03 4.64 -2.35
CA ILE A 122 0.11 3.62 -2.85
C ILE A 122 -0.85 4.28 -3.84
N ASP A 123 -0.49 4.24 -5.12
CA ASP A 123 -1.25 4.78 -6.26
C ASP A 123 -1.77 3.69 -7.22
N GLY A 124 -1.37 2.45 -7.00
CA GLY A 124 -1.83 1.25 -7.68
C GLY A 124 -1.88 0.06 -6.71
N PRO A 125 -2.38 -1.11 -7.15
CA PRO A 125 -2.92 -1.40 -8.48
C PRO A 125 -4.34 -0.84 -8.68
N ARG A 126 -4.92 -1.02 -9.86
CA ARG A 126 -6.32 -0.63 -10.12
C ARG A 126 -7.29 -1.37 -9.19
N GLY A 127 -8.34 -0.67 -8.74
CA GLY A 127 -9.32 -1.19 -7.79
C GLY A 127 -10.79 -0.98 -8.17
N TYR A 128 -11.10 -0.60 -9.41
CA TYR A 128 -12.47 -0.26 -9.82
C TYR A 128 -13.35 -1.46 -10.17
N ALA A 129 -12.75 -2.59 -10.58
CA ALA A 129 -13.47 -3.79 -10.98
C ALA A 129 -13.42 -4.85 -9.90
N VAL A 130 -14.48 -5.65 -9.77
CA VAL A 130 -14.60 -6.70 -8.74
C VAL A 130 -13.49 -7.76 -8.82
N ASP A 131 -12.95 -8.01 -10.01
CA ASP A 131 -11.85 -8.92 -10.27
C ASP A 131 -10.47 -8.24 -10.33
N SER A 132 -10.42 -6.91 -10.22
CA SER A 132 -9.14 -6.19 -10.14
C SER A 132 -8.49 -6.39 -8.78
N PRO A 133 -7.15 -6.27 -8.68
CA PRO A 133 -6.47 -6.61 -7.43
C PRO A 133 -6.82 -5.72 -6.23
N GLY A 134 -7.07 -4.43 -6.48
CA GLY A 134 -7.32 -3.44 -5.46
C GLY A 134 -6.09 -3.13 -4.59
N ARG A 135 -6.19 -2.08 -3.75
CA ARG A 135 -5.06 -1.60 -2.92
C ARG A 135 -4.93 -2.28 -1.55
N MET A 136 -5.69 -3.35 -1.30
CA MET A 136 -5.65 -4.09 -0.04
C MET A 136 -4.25 -4.62 0.30
N ALA A 137 -3.61 -5.31 -0.65
CA ALA A 137 -2.29 -5.92 -0.43
C ALA A 137 -1.18 -4.85 -0.29
N PRO A 138 -1.11 -3.80 -1.13
CA PRO A 138 -0.20 -2.68 -0.89
C PRO A 138 -0.36 -2.00 0.46
N ILE A 139 -1.59 -1.75 0.92
CA ILE A 139 -1.84 -1.09 2.21
C ILE A 139 -1.29 -1.95 3.36
N PHE A 140 -1.65 -3.23 3.37
CA PHE A 140 -1.14 -4.18 4.37
C PHE A 140 0.38 -4.28 4.34
N THR A 141 0.95 -4.48 3.16
CA THR A 141 2.40 -4.64 2.96
C THR A 141 3.15 -3.38 3.41
N SER A 142 2.65 -2.20 3.09
CA SER A 142 3.24 -0.91 3.50
C SER A 142 3.23 -0.74 5.01
N ALA A 143 2.14 -1.14 5.67
CA ALA A 143 2.06 -1.14 7.13
C ALA A 143 3.12 -2.06 7.76
N VAL A 144 3.30 -3.27 7.21
CA VAL A 144 4.29 -4.23 7.68
C VAL A 144 5.72 -3.76 7.42
N LEU A 145 6.02 -3.22 6.23
CA LEU A 145 7.33 -2.65 5.90
C LEU A 145 7.69 -1.48 6.83
N ALA A 146 6.73 -0.60 7.11
CA ALA A 146 6.93 0.52 8.05
C ALA A 146 7.17 0.04 9.49
N LYS A 147 6.49 -1.03 9.92
CA LYS A 147 6.60 -1.59 11.27
C LYS A 147 7.83 -2.47 11.48
N SER A 148 8.27 -3.18 10.44
CA SER A 148 9.33 -4.20 10.48
C SER A 148 10.73 -3.66 10.11
N LYS A 149 10.92 -2.33 10.07
CA LYS A 149 12.22 -1.72 9.76
C LYS A 149 13.36 -2.32 10.59
N ASN A 150 14.46 -2.64 9.90
CA ASN A 150 15.59 -3.41 10.44
C ASN A 150 16.67 -2.54 11.09
N SER A 151 16.49 -1.23 11.14
CA SER A 151 17.48 -0.36 11.76
C SER A 151 17.31 -0.36 13.28
N GLY A 152 18.30 -0.88 14.00
CA GLY A 152 18.50 -0.69 15.46
C GLY A 152 18.62 0.78 15.91
N LYS A 153 18.22 1.75 15.07
CA LYS A 153 18.02 3.16 15.36
C LYS A 153 16.58 3.34 15.85
N LYS A 154 16.43 3.39 17.18
CA LYS A 154 15.16 3.72 17.84
C LYS A 154 14.52 4.97 17.19
N LYS A 155 13.26 4.81 16.73
CA LYS A 155 12.34 5.86 16.23
C LYS A 155 12.47 6.28 14.77
N THR A 156 12.51 5.33 13.84
CA THR A 156 12.26 5.64 12.41
C THR A 156 10.76 5.67 12.12
N LYS A 157 10.31 6.74 11.46
CA LYS A 157 8.95 6.89 10.94
C LYS A 157 8.96 6.70 9.43
N THR A 158 7.86 6.19 8.90
CA THR A 158 7.61 6.05 7.47
C THR A 158 6.35 6.83 7.12
N ASP A 159 6.44 7.72 6.15
CA ASP A 159 5.28 8.41 5.59
C ASP A 159 4.61 7.47 4.58
N VAL A 160 3.33 7.16 4.77
CA VAL A 160 2.56 6.29 3.87
C VAL A 160 1.41 7.11 3.29
N PHE A 161 1.38 7.21 1.96
CA PHE A 161 0.32 7.90 1.23
C PHE A 161 -0.58 6.88 0.54
N VAL A 162 -1.89 7.01 0.72
CA VAL A 162 -2.90 6.15 0.08
C VAL A 162 -3.77 7.01 -0.81
N HIS A 163 -3.69 6.79 -2.13
CA HIS A 163 -4.52 7.49 -3.10
C HIS A 163 -5.89 6.81 -3.28
N GLU A 164 -6.89 7.58 -3.69
CA GLU A 164 -8.32 7.23 -3.69
C GLU A 164 -8.83 6.81 -2.31
N PHE A 165 -8.34 7.47 -1.26
CA PHE A 165 -8.70 7.25 0.12
C PHE A 165 -10.20 7.44 0.39
N GLY A 166 -10.90 8.21 -0.44
CA GLY A 166 -12.36 8.35 -0.38
C GLY A 166 -13.14 7.06 -0.68
N ARG A 167 -12.51 6.06 -1.31
CA ARG A 167 -13.14 4.76 -1.56
C ARG A 167 -13.21 3.91 -0.29
N LYS A 168 -14.32 3.19 -0.13
CA LYS A 168 -14.61 2.41 1.08
C LYS A 168 -13.54 1.37 1.41
N ILE A 169 -13.02 0.66 0.41
CA ILE A 169 -12.02 -0.41 0.63
C ILE A 169 -10.71 0.19 1.12
N GLU A 170 -10.20 1.21 0.44
CA GLU A 170 -8.97 1.92 0.79
C GLU A 170 -9.04 2.48 2.20
N ARG A 171 -10.16 3.13 2.54
CA ARG A 171 -10.38 3.68 3.88
C ARG A 171 -10.41 2.60 4.96
N VAL A 172 -11.22 1.55 4.79
CA VAL A 172 -11.34 0.46 5.75
C VAL A 172 -10.00 -0.26 5.96
N TYR A 173 -9.27 -0.54 4.89
CA TYR A 173 -7.95 -1.20 4.98
C TYR A 173 -6.89 -0.29 5.61
N SER A 174 -6.93 1.01 5.32
CA SER A 174 -6.02 1.97 5.94
C SER A 174 -6.31 2.12 7.44
N ASP A 175 -7.58 2.23 7.82
CA ASP A 175 -7.98 2.31 9.23
C ASP A 175 -7.60 1.05 10.01
N GLU A 176 -7.65 -0.13 9.37
CA GLU A 176 -7.26 -1.40 10.00
C GLU A 176 -5.73 -1.57 10.14
N PHE A 177 -4.95 -1.22 9.11
CA PHE A 177 -3.52 -1.57 9.05
C PHE A 177 -2.57 -0.38 9.24
N LEU A 178 -2.96 0.81 8.77
CA LEU A 178 -2.19 2.05 8.96
C LEU A 178 -2.66 2.81 10.20
N CYS A 179 -3.90 2.58 10.65
CA CYS A 179 -4.53 3.08 11.87
C CYS A 179 -4.91 4.56 11.83
N GLU A 180 -6.15 4.86 12.27
CA GLU A 180 -6.69 6.21 12.38
C GLU A 180 -5.76 7.11 13.23
N GLU A 181 -5.13 6.59 14.28
CA GLU A 181 -4.19 7.35 15.11
C GLU A 181 -2.90 7.82 14.41
N ASN A 182 -2.56 7.23 13.26
CA ASN A 182 -1.39 7.63 12.47
C ASN A 182 -1.76 8.54 11.29
N LEU A 183 -3.05 8.79 11.03
CA LEU A 183 -3.53 9.69 9.98
C LEU A 183 -3.19 11.14 10.35
N ILE A 184 -2.42 11.81 9.51
CA ILE A 184 -2.02 13.22 9.69
C ILE A 184 -3.03 14.14 9.02
N GLU A 185 -3.34 13.86 7.77
CA GLU A 185 -4.27 14.67 6.98
C GLU A 185 -4.89 13.87 5.83
N VAL A 186 -5.99 14.41 5.30
CA VAL A 186 -6.61 13.97 4.05
C VAL A 186 -6.65 15.19 3.13
N VAL A 187 -5.95 15.10 2.00
CA VAL A 187 -5.88 16.15 0.98
C VAL A 187 -6.59 15.65 -0.27
N GLY A 188 -7.79 16.15 -0.55
CA GLY A 188 -8.60 15.58 -1.64
C GLY A 188 -8.89 14.10 -1.39
N ASP A 189 -8.48 13.25 -2.33
CA ASP A 189 -8.60 11.79 -2.25
C ASP A 189 -7.31 11.10 -1.76
N LEU A 190 -6.39 11.83 -1.13
CA LEU A 190 -5.12 11.31 -0.62
C LEU A 190 -5.11 11.28 0.91
N GLY A 191 -4.95 10.10 1.50
CA GLY A 191 -4.69 9.94 2.94
C GLY A 191 -3.19 9.91 3.23
N HIS A 192 -2.72 10.72 4.18
CA HIS A 192 -1.31 10.75 4.62
C HIS A 192 -1.17 10.22 6.04
N PHE A 193 -0.45 9.11 6.18
CA PHE A 193 -0.18 8.44 7.44
C PHE A 193 1.29 8.53 7.81
N VAL A 194 1.60 8.59 9.10
CA VAL A 194 2.98 8.51 9.61
C VAL A 194 3.10 7.34 10.58
N VAL A 195 3.63 6.23 10.07
CA VAL A 195 3.73 4.97 10.82
C VAL A 195 5.10 4.85 11.48
N SER A 196 5.12 4.61 12.78
CA SER A 196 6.36 4.36 13.52
C SER A 196 6.70 2.87 13.53
N ALA A 197 7.98 2.55 13.37
CA ALA A 197 8.51 1.19 13.54
C ALA A 197 8.16 0.63 14.93
N ALA A 198 8.05 -0.70 15.04
CA ALA A 198 7.79 -1.34 16.33
C ALA A 198 8.98 -1.15 17.28
N GLU A 199 8.69 -0.98 18.57
CA GLU A 199 9.74 -0.85 19.59
C GLU A 199 10.20 -2.24 20.05
N GLU A 200 11.51 -2.51 20.03
CA GLU A 200 12.08 -3.72 20.64
C GLU A 200 11.74 -3.76 22.14
N GLY A 201 11.02 -4.81 22.57
CA GLY A 201 10.65 -5.02 23.97
C GLY A 201 9.45 -4.19 24.45
N GLY A 202 8.80 -3.43 23.58
CA GLY A 202 7.55 -2.73 23.90
C GLY A 202 6.37 -3.70 23.95
N ASN A 203 5.55 -3.58 24.99
CA ASN A 203 4.28 -4.31 25.13
C ASN A 203 3.21 -3.75 24.15
N GLN A 204 3.57 -3.58 22.88
CA GLN A 204 2.63 -3.28 21.81
C GLN A 204 1.89 -4.60 21.54
N GLY A 205 0.57 -4.62 21.78
CA GLY A 205 -0.22 -5.82 21.52
C GLY A 205 -0.04 -6.32 20.08
N ASN A 206 -0.38 -7.58 19.81
CA ASN A 206 -0.17 -8.24 18.52
C ASN A 206 -0.90 -7.59 17.31
N GLY A 207 -1.57 -6.45 17.49
CA GLY A 207 -2.34 -5.74 16.46
C GLY A 207 -1.60 -4.55 15.85
N PHE A 208 -2.08 -4.09 14.70
CA PHE A 208 -1.52 -2.92 14.00
C PHE A 208 -1.73 -1.62 14.78
N CYS A 209 -2.92 -1.46 15.38
CA CYS A 209 -3.39 -0.24 16.04
C CYS A 209 -3.42 -0.39 17.56
N ARG A 210 -3.17 0.70 18.28
CA ARG A 210 -3.13 0.71 19.76
C ARG A 210 -4.52 0.63 20.37
N ASN A 211 -5.54 1.15 19.68
CA ASN A 211 -6.93 1.21 20.13
C ASN A 211 -7.87 0.45 19.17
N SER A 212 -7.73 -0.88 19.06
CA SER A 212 -8.63 -1.71 18.21
C SER A 212 -10.08 -1.84 18.72
N THR A 213 -10.59 -0.92 19.54
CA THR A 213 -11.96 -0.97 20.08
C THR A 213 -13.05 -0.52 19.10
N LYS A 214 -12.71 0.12 17.99
CA LYS A 214 -13.68 0.39 16.91
C LYS A 214 -13.64 -0.77 15.92
N LEU A 215 -14.76 -1.49 15.80
CA LEU A 215 -14.97 -2.37 14.66
C LEU A 215 -14.91 -1.51 13.39
N SER A 216 -13.92 -1.78 12.53
CA SER A 216 -13.90 -1.31 11.14
C SER A 216 -15.28 -1.53 10.52
N GLU A 217 -15.84 -0.52 9.82
CA GLU A 217 -17.14 -0.66 9.17
C GLU A 217 -17.18 -1.95 8.33
N PRO A 218 -18.21 -2.79 8.48
CA PRO A 218 -18.30 -4.03 7.71
C PRO A 218 -18.33 -3.73 6.21
N LEU A 219 -17.46 -4.42 5.47
CA LEU A 219 -17.51 -4.48 4.02
C LEU A 219 -18.61 -5.48 3.64
N SER A 220 -19.72 -4.98 3.09
CA SER A 220 -20.74 -5.83 2.50
C SER A 220 -20.16 -6.59 1.29
N PRO A 221 -20.56 -7.85 1.04
CA PRO A 221 -20.20 -8.53 -0.20
C PRO A 221 -20.69 -7.71 -1.41
N VAL A 222 -19.83 -7.51 -2.40
CA VAL A 222 -20.26 -6.96 -3.69
C VAL A 222 -21.01 -8.07 -4.42
N SER A 223 -22.33 -7.96 -4.50
CA SER A 223 -23.18 -8.89 -5.25
C SER A 223 -22.88 -8.71 -6.74
N GLY A 224 -22.26 -9.70 -7.38
CA GLY A 224 -22.26 -9.80 -8.84
C GLY A 224 -23.67 -10.15 -9.29
N GLY A 225 -24.31 -9.25 -10.03
CA GLY A 225 -25.55 -9.58 -10.73
C GLY A 225 -25.22 -10.39 -11.96
N ASP A 226 -25.49 -11.68 -11.93
CA ASP A 226 -25.61 -12.48 -13.15
C ASP A 226 -26.96 -12.10 -13.78
N GLU A 227 -26.94 -11.31 -14.85
CA GLU A 227 -28.09 -11.15 -15.73
C GLU A 227 -28.28 -12.48 -16.47
N GLU A 228 -29.26 -13.29 -16.02
CA GLU A 228 -29.81 -14.36 -16.84
C GLU A 228 -30.43 -13.73 -18.09
N VAL A 229 -29.77 -13.92 -19.23
CA VAL A 229 -30.34 -13.68 -20.55
C VAL A 229 -31.50 -14.66 -20.71
N GLY A 230 -32.72 -14.14 -20.57
CA GLY A 230 -33.94 -14.86 -20.86
C GLY A 230 -33.90 -15.39 -22.29
N ALA A 231 -34.12 -16.69 -22.43
CA ALA A 231 -34.40 -17.32 -23.70
C ALA A 231 -35.76 -16.81 -24.19
N ASP A 232 -35.77 -16.17 -25.36
CA ASP A 232 -36.98 -15.94 -26.14
C ASP A 232 -37.40 -17.28 -26.77
N ASP A 233 -38.55 -17.81 -26.32
CA ASP A 233 -39.35 -18.78 -27.05
C ASP A 233 -40.69 -18.10 -27.41
N ASP A 234 -41.09 -18.29 -28.67
CA ASP A 234 -42.29 -17.86 -29.43
C ASP A 234 -42.33 -16.47 -30.11
#